data_AF-A0A945PE72-F1
#
_entry.id   AF-A0A945PE72-F1
#
_cell.length_a   1.000
_cell.length_b   1.000
_cell.length_c   1.000
_cell.angle_alpha   90.00
_cell.angle_beta   90.00
_cell.angle_gamma   90.00
#
_symmetry.space_group_name_H-M   'P 1'
#
loop_
_entity.id
_entity.type
_entity.pdbx_description
1 polymer ?
#
loop_
_entity_poly.entity_id
_entity_poly.type
_entity_poly.pdbx_seq_one_letter_code
_entity_poly.pdbx_strand_id
1 'polypeptide(L)'
;MMTQTGLTDIRPLWWPTLVAFGAAFSLSCAVSADEQSEEYDGWAPQDMSQFTRTKEGGFPLNVDPKILSATEADLAEDDLVMGAVINGEARAYPVNYMNGPMHEVVNDELGGLPIAPTW
;
A
#
# COMPACT_ATOMS: atom_id res chain seq x y z
N MET A 1 66.02 14.81 -5.59
CA MET A 1 66.70 15.78 -6.47
C MET A 1 65.92 15.82 -7.77
N MET A 2 65.39 16.99 -8.12
CA MET A 2 64.77 17.43 -9.40
C MET A 2 63.42 16.85 -9.85
N THR A 3 62.42 17.72 -9.69
CA THR A 3 61.11 17.98 -10.33
C THR A 3 61.04 17.85 -11.86
N GLN A 4 59.82 17.61 -12.41
CA GLN A 4 59.10 18.43 -13.43
C GLN A 4 57.85 17.67 -13.93
N THR A 5 56.62 18.03 -13.55
CA THR A 5 55.64 18.93 -14.22
C THR A 5 54.85 18.25 -15.35
N GLY A 6 53.51 18.21 -15.20
CA GLY A 6 52.58 17.76 -16.24
C GLY A 6 52.35 18.81 -17.33
N LEU A 7 51.64 18.43 -18.41
CA LEU A 7 50.58 19.22 -19.05
C LEU A 7 50.01 18.49 -20.31
N THR A 8 48.69 18.61 -20.47
CA THR A 8 47.90 18.61 -21.74
C THR A 8 47.76 17.33 -22.56
N ASP A 9 46.63 16.68 -22.33
CA ASP A 9 45.53 16.41 -23.28
C ASP A 9 45.67 17.08 -24.67
N ILE A 10 45.84 16.26 -25.72
CA ILE A 10 45.56 16.62 -27.11
C ILE A 10 44.98 15.37 -27.80
N ARG A 11 43.65 15.31 -27.92
CA ARG A 11 42.95 14.30 -28.75
C ARG A 11 42.93 14.76 -30.21
N PRO A 12 43.35 13.93 -31.19
CA PRO A 12 43.11 14.22 -32.59
C PRO A 12 41.66 13.93 -33.00
N LEU A 13 41.05 15.01 -33.48
CA LEU A 13 39.70 15.18 -34.01
C LEU A 13 39.58 14.60 -35.43
N TRP A 14 39.24 13.32 -35.60
CA TRP A 14 38.68 12.75 -36.83
C TRP A 14 38.44 11.24 -36.67
N TRP A 15 37.28 10.84 -36.17
CA TRP A 15 36.73 9.54 -36.54
C TRP A 15 35.29 9.76 -37.01
N PRO A 16 34.93 9.38 -38.25
CA PRO A 16 33.62 9.69 -38.79
C PRO A 16 32.57 8.84 -38.10
N THR A 17 31.45 9.51 -37.81
CA THR A 17 30.16 8.96 -37.45
C THR A 17 29.77 7.87 -38.45
N LEU A 18 29.90 6.61 -38.06
CA LEU A 18 29.18 5.53 -38.71
C LEU A 18 27.80 5.44 -38.07
N VAL A 19 26.90 6.26 -38.60
CA VAL A 19 25.47 6.00 -38.53
C VAL A 19 25.22 4.79 -39.43
N ALA A 20 24.86 3.66 -38.83
CA ALA A 20 24.28 2.54 -39.55
C ALA A 20 22.91 2.24 -38.92
N PHE A 21 21.88 2.57 -39.71
CA PHE A 21 20.48 2.25 -39.54
C PHE A 21 20.23 0.73 -39.51
N GLY A 22 19.22 0.32 -38.74
CA GLY A 22 18.53 -0.98 -38.90
C GLY A 22 18.85 -1.97 -37.79
N ALA A 23 17.91 -2.48 -37.01
CA ALA A 23 16.46 -2.40 -37.05
C ALA A 23 15.97 -2.21 -35.61
N ALA A 24 15.06 -1.25 -35.39
CA ALA A 24 14.27 -1.24 -34.18
C ALA A 24 13.34 -2.46 -34.25
N PHE A 25 13.75 -3.57 -33.65
CA PHE A 25 12.81 -4.64 -33.31
C PHE A 25 11.96 -4.08 -32.17
N SER A 26 10.90 -3.36 -32.53
CA SER A 26 9.87 -2.98 -31.57
C SER A 26 9.21 -4.28 -31.15
N LEU A 27 9.72 -4.88 -30.08
CA LEU A 27 9.01 -5.89 -29.34
C LEU A 27 7.86 -5.15 -28.65
N SER A 28 6.80 -4.90 -29.42
CA SER A 28 5.50 -4.59 -28.86
C SER A 28 5.13 -5.85 -28.09
N CYS A 29 5.33 -5.84 -26.78
CA CYS A 29 4.60 -6.74 -25.91
C CYS A 29 3.13 -6.42 -26.19
N ALA A 30 2.47 -7.25 -26.98
CA ALA A 30 1.03 -7.33 -26.91
C ALA A 30 0.74 -7.77 -25.48
N VAL A 31 0.40 -6.80 -24.61
CA VAL A 31 -0.42 -7.11 -23.45
C VAL A 31 -1.68 -7.70 -24.05
N SER A 32 -1.76 -9.03 -23.99
CA SER A 32 -3.04 -9.69 -24.07
C SER A 32 -3.80 -9.16 -22.87
N ALA A 33 -4.66 -8.17 -23.11
CA ALA A 33 -5.77 -7.93 -22.22
C ALA A 33 -6.61 -9.20 -22.31
N ASP A 34 -6.27 -10.18 -21.49
CA ASP A 34 -7.21 -11.23 -21.15
C ASP A 34 -8.26 -10.55 -20.29
N GLU A 35 -9.21 -9.90 -20.95
CA GLU A 35 -10.47 -9.51 -20.33
C GLU A 35 -11.27 -10.78 -20.09
N GLN A 36 -10.81 -11.58 -19.13
CA GLN A 36 -11.75 -12.40 -18.37
C GLN A 36 -12.58 -11.40 -17.58
N SER A 37 -13.67 -10.94 -18.20
CA SER A 37 -14.81 -10.46 -17.43
C SER A 37 -15.31 -11.68 -16.65
N GLU A 38 -14.71 -11.93 -15.51
CA GLU A 38 -15.36 -12.67 -14.43
C GLU A 38 -16.71 -12.00 -14.29
N GLU A 39 -17.75 -12.68 -14.75
CA GLU A 39 -19.13 -12.31 -14.51
C GLU A 39 -19.29 -12.33 -13.00
N TYR A 40 -19.09 -11.17 -12.38
CA TYR A 40 -19.14 -10.97 -10.94
C TYR A 40 -20.61 -11.09 -10.52
N ASP A 41 -21.12 -12.32 -10.44
CA ASP A 41 -22.49 -12.68 -10.02
C ASP A 41 -22.78 -12.27 -8.56
N GLY A 42 -21.79 -11.69 -7.86
CA GLY A 42 -21.91 -11.21 -6.49
C GLY A 42 -22.74 -9.93 -6.29
N TRP A 43 -23.28 -9.32 -7.35
CA TRP A 43 -23.98 -8.01 -7.26
C TRP A 43 -25.48 -8.07 -7.55
N ALA A 44 -26.14 -9.22 -7.38
CA ALA A 44 -27.56 -9.14 -7.05
C ALA A 44 -27.66 -8.43 -5.69
N PRO A 45 -28.43 -7.31 -5.56
CA PRO A 45 -28.62 -6.65 -4.28
C PRO A 45 -29.13 -7.66 -3.28
N GLN A 46 -28.28 -8.07 -2.34
CA GLN A 46 -28.69 -8.99 -1.29
C GLN A 46 -29.67 -8.25 -0.39
N ASP A 47 -30.77 -8.90 0.00
CA ASP A 47 -31.63 -8.36 1.06
C ASP A 47 -30.83 -8.35 2.36
N MET A 48 -30.31 -7.17 2.68
CA MET A 48 -29.53 -6.88 3.89
C MET A 48 -30.42 -6.33 5.00
N SER A 49 -31.74 -6.60 4.98
CA SER A 49 -32.68 -6.16 6.01
C SER A 49 -32.31 -6.62 7.42
N GLN A 50 -31.44 -7.62 7.59
CA GLN A 50 -30.84 -7.94 8.88
C GLN A 50 -30.01 -6.81 9.51
N PHE A 51 -29.48 -5.87 8.72
CA PHE A 51 -28.74 -4.68 9.20
C PHE A 51 -29.68 -3.51 9.52
N THR A 52 -30.89 -3.48 8.96
CA THR A 52 -31.89 -2.42 9.20
C THR A 52 -32.99 -2.83 10.17
N ARG A 53 -33.23 -4.13 10.36
CA ARG A 53 -34.09 -4.66 11.42
C ARG A 53 -33.44 -4.36 12.75
N THR A 54 -34.15 -3.63 13.60
CA THR A 54 -33.70 -3.29 14.95
C THR A 54 -33.34 -4.56 15.72
N LYS A 55 -32.06 -4.75 15.99
CA LYS A 55 -31.56 -5.83 16.83
C LYS A 55 -31.49 -5.33 18.27
N GLU A 56 -32.07 -6.07 19.19
CA GLU A 56 -31.91 -5.80 20.62
C GLU A 56 -30.41 -5.97 20.95
N GLY A 57 -29.73 -4.87 21.29
CA GLY A 57 -28.29 -4.86 21.62
C GLY A 57 -27.33 -4.27 20.57
N GLY A 58 -27.79 -3.94 19.35
CA GLY A 58 -26.91 -3.36 18.30
C GLY A 58 -25.81 -4.31 17.80
N PHE A 59 -24.80 -3.76 17.10
CA PHE A 59 -23.58 -4.49 16.75
C PHE A 59 -22.57 -4.42 17.90
N PRO A 60 -21.79 -5.48 18.15
CA PRO A 60 -20.76 -5.44 19.17
C PRO A 60 -19.76 -4.34 18.84
N LEU A 61 -19.49 -3.46 19.80
CA LEU A 61 -18.46 -2.44 19.65
C LEU A 61 -17.09 -3.06 19.91
N ASN A 62 -16.12 -2.68 19.08
CA ASN A 62 -14.73 -2.99 19.36
C ASN A 62 -14.23 -2.01 20.41
N VAL A 63 -14.20 -2.46 21.66
CA VAL A 63 -13.76 -1.71 22.83
C VAL A 63 -12.57 -2.46 23.44
N ASP A 64 -11.62 -1.72 23.99
CA ASP A 64 -10.38 -2.25 24.58
C ASP A 64 -9.62 -3.19 23.62
N PRO A 65 -9.22 -2.71 22.42
CA PRO A 65 -8.52 -3.53 21.45
C PRO A 65 -7.23 -4.10 22.06
N LYS A 66 -6.93 -5.38 21.77
CA LYS A 66 -5.68 -5.98 22.18
C LYS A 66 -4.52 -5.33 21.42
N ILE A 67 -3.71 -4.55 22.12
CA ILE A 67 -2.53 -3.93 21.55
C ILE A 67 -1.38 -4.93 21.54
N LEU A 68 -0.81 -5.17 20.36
CA LEU A 68 0.35 -6.02 20.16
C LEU A 68 1.59 -5.16 19.86
N SER A 69 2.76 -5.62 20.30
CA SER A 69 4.01 -5.03 19.81
C SER A 69 4.23 -5.38 18.34
N ALA A 70 5.06 -4.61 17.65
CA ALA A 70 5.39 -4.86 16.24
C ALA A 70 6.02 -6.25 16.01
N THR A 71 6.68 -6.82 17.02
CA THR A 71 7.29 -8.17 16.95
C THR A 71 6.30 -9.30 17.19
N GLU A 72 5.15 -9.02 17.81
CA GLU A 72 4.10 -10.01 18.10
C GLU A 72 2.97 -9.98 17.07
N ALA A 73 2.85 -8.88 16.32
CA ALA A 73 1.85 -8.74 15.26
C ALA A 73 2.19 -9.65 14.09
N ASP A 74 1.21 -10.44 13.66
CA ASP A 74 1.27 -11.28 12.45
C ASP A 74 0.52 -10.55 11.34
N LEU A 75 1.26 -9.90 10.45
CA LEU A 75 0.75 -9.13 9.31
C LEU A 75 1.45 -9.63 8.04
N ALA A 76 0.71 -9.65 6.92
CA ALA A 76 1.31 -9.87 5.62
C ALA A 76 2.20 -8.69 5.22
N GLU A 77 3.17 -8.91 4.34
CA GLU A 77 4.09 -7.85 3.88
C GLU A 77 3.37 -6.70 3.17
N ASP A 78 2.21 -6.97 2.58
CA ASP A 78 1.39 -6.05 1.79
C ASP A 78 0.08 -5.64 2.51
N ASP A 79 -0.08 -5.96 3.79
CA ASP A 79 -1.24 -5.52 4.57
C ASP A 79 -1.28 -3.99 4.65
N LEU A 80 -2.44 -3.42 4.32
CA LEU A 80 -2.70 -1.99 4.50
C LEU A 80 -2.96 -1.67 5.97
N VAL A 81 -2.30 -0.63 6.46
CA VAL A 81 -2.47 -0.14 7.83
C VAL A 81 -2.74 1.36 7.84
N MET A 82 -3.60 1.80 8.75
CA MET A 82 -3.70 3.21 9.14
C MET A 82 -2.76 3.47 10.31
N GLY A 83 -1.79 4.36 10.12
CA GLY A 83 -0.87 4.78 11.17
C GLY A 83 -1.35 6.05 11.87
N ALA A 84 -1.28 6.08 13.20
CA ALA A 84 -1.54 7.28 13.99
C ALA A 84 -0.42 7.51 15.01
N VAL A 85 -0.06 8.77 15.24
CA VAL A 85 0.87 9.16 16.30
C VAL A 85 0.25 10.32 17.09
N ILE A 86 0.01 10.11 18.38
CA ILE A 86 -0.60 11.09 19.28
C ILE A 86 0.22 11.15 20.56
N ASN A 87 0.61 12.36 20.98
CA ASN A 87 1.42 12.59 22.18
C ASN A 87 2.69 11.72 22.27
N GLY A 88 3.29 11.38 21.12
CA GLY A 88 4.50 10.56 21.03
C GLY A 88 4.26 9.05 21.06
N GLU A 89 3.02 8.59 21.23
CA GLU A 89 2.64 7.19 21.12
C GLU A 89 2.16 6.88 19.71
N ALA A 90 2.69 5.82 19.11
CA ALA A 90 2.38 5.39 17.75
C ALA A 90 1.56 4.10 17.75
N ARG A 91 0.63 3.99 16.80
CA ARG A 91 -0.16 2.78 16.57
C ARG A 91 -0.44 2.57 15.08
N ALA A 92 -0.52 1.30 14.70
CA ALA A 92 -0.96 0.87 13.38
C ALA A 92 -2.26 0.07 13.53
N TYR A 93 -3.26 0.40 12.70
CA TYR A 93 -4.56 -0.27 12.66
C TYR A 93 -4.70 -0.97 11.30
N PRO A 94 -4.58 -2.31 11.24
CA PRO A 94 -4.74 -3.04 9.99
C PRO A 94 -6.14 -2.85 9.41
N VAL A 95 -6.22 -2.46 8.15
CA VAL A 95 -7.50 -2.23 7.45
C VAL A 95 -8.35 -3.50 7.45
N ASN A 96 -7.72 -4.64 7.19
CA ASN A 96 -8.38 -5.94 7.17
C ASN A 96 -8.96 -6.35 8.53
N TYR A 97 -8.41 -5.84 9.64
CA TYR A 97 -8.97 -6.03 10.98
C TYR A 97 -10.27 -5.24 11.19
N MET A 98 -10.42 -4.11 10.50
CA MET A 98 -11.60 -3.24 10.57
C MET A 98 -12.62 -3.52 9.45
N ASN A 99 -12.43 -4.57 8.66
CA ASN A 99 -13.30 -4.85 7.53
C ASN A 99 -14.63 -5.53 7.94
N GLY A 100 -15.67 -5.30 7.16
CA GLY A 100 -17.01 -5.83 7.38
C GLY A 100 -17.83 -5.04 8.41
N PRO A 101 -19.15 -5.33 8.52
CA PRO A 101 -20.08 -4.48 9.26
C PRO A 101 -19.93 -4.56 10.79
N MET A 102 -19.06 -5.44 11.30
CA MET A 102 -18.91 -5.69 12.74
C MET A 102 -17.62 -5.10 13.33
N HIS A 103 -16.69 -4.61 12.50
CA HIS A 103 -15.37 -4.14 12.95
C HIS A 103 -14.93 -2.80 12.36
N GLU A 104 -15.83 -2.08 11.68
CA GLU A 104 -15.58 -0.81 10.97
C GLU A 104 -15.05 0.34 11.85
N VAL A 105 -15.24 0.25 13.17
CA VAL A 105 -14.75 1.24 14.13
C VAL A 105 -14.06 0.56 15.31
N VAL A 106 -12.91 1.12 15.72
CA VAL A 106 -12.17 0.71 16.91
C VAL A 106 -12.23 1.82 17.94
N ASN A 107 -12.76 1.57 19.14
CA ASN A 107 -12.70 2.54 20.23
C ASN A 107 -11.40 2.31 21.01
N ASP A 108 -10.43 3.21 20.83
CA ASP A 108 -9.08 3.12 21.41
C ASP A 108 -8.74 4.37 22.22
N GLU A 109 -7.75 4.24 23.11
CA GLU A 109 -7.08 5.36 23.76
C GLU A 109 -5.60 5.36 23.32
N LEU A 110 -5.19 6.43 22.64
CA LEU A 110 -3.83 6.58 22.14
C LEU A 110 -3.21 7.87 22.68
N GLY A 111 -2.08 7.76 23.39
CA GLY A 111 -1.42 8.92 23.99
C GLY A 111 -2.30 9.64 25.01
N GLY A 112 -3.24 8.94 25.66
CA GLY A 112 -4.21 9.51 26.61
C GLY A 112 -5.37 10.28 25.96
N LEU A 113 -5.56 10.16 24.64
CA LEU A 113 -6.71 10.74 23.92
C LEU A 113 -7.64 9.62 23.43
N PRO A 114 -8.95 9.67 23.74
CA PRO A 114 -9.93 8.78 23.14
C PRO A 114 -10.05 9.05 21.64
N ILE A 115 -9.93 8.00 20.84
CA ILE A 115 -10.03 8.06 19.37
C ILE A 115 -10.90 6.93 18.80
N ALA A 116 -11.37 7.12 17.58
CA ALA A 116 -12.16 6.13 16.85
C ALA A 116 -11.69 5.98 15.39
N PRO A 117 -10.59 5.25 15.12
CA PRO A 117 -10.18 4.92 13.76
C PRO A 117 -11.27 4.13 13.03
N THR A 118 -11.45 4.41 11.74
CA THR A 118 -12.47 3.82 10.88
C THR A 118 -11.99 3.75 9.43
N TRP A 119 -12.48 2.77 8.66
CA TRP A 119 -12.07 2.48 7.28
C TRP A 119 -13.27 2.17 6.38
#